data_AF-A0A7S1CU51-F1
#
_entry.id   AF-A0A7S1CU51-F1
#
_cell.length_a   1.000
_cell.length_b   1.000
_cell.length_c   1.000
_cell.angle_alpha   90.00
_cell.angle_beta   90.00
_cell.angle_gamma   90.00
#
_symmetry.space_group_name_H-M   'P 1'
#
loop_
_entity.id
_entity.type
_entity.pdbx_description
1 polymer ?
#
loop_
_entity_poly.entity_id
_entity_poly.type
_entity_poly.pdbx_seq_one_letter_code
_entity_poly.pdbx_strand_id
1 'polypeptide(L)'
;VEMFLRPPTRLLEPTMLGGSPFFSSVPSGRVGNNRDAIFRSNEHFREAVAEREALDVAELEARMGRRLEKAERARIGVGQLRRFLEHLLQRRYLENVPTIVPVLEREFRSASQKLEQTQTELNDLEAEKLKDKGRVFRESFIGKLGLLLRGTVSAPPDRFGETLADEHIRGGAFIGADGNPLIVDERDLPNTHMRLFGGAQYHRAMAEFHAGVGAITCPDISREEIVNACGIDDFHDGVNYTRTACVIAVAKARDLFEPFLHQLGYRLSHVLRRMLPIAMHLLQKEGSFLNGHDLFLKRIGAAYHAYIEEIERSTRSKCMEDLTSLTRYVSWSLHTKSRTSLKSMLEKFIAIEDDSGKKGDKGQHGDDPKQFVDLLESSLWNRSLGTTSEDIVAALVCQIFEGIRDHFVQSVELKFNCFFLMPLIDSFPTRIREELECAYEEDLDEVFDVAAVRVALEQRLKNLESELHQVERLQQKFAMIHSTLASQQQQQQQQQHNTTSSIKVSSSLKSKMMSQDTATNGLNLTSQTIA
;
A
#
# COMPACT_ATOMS: atom_id res chain seq x y z
N VAL A 1 -20.67 -14.01 70.22
CA VAL A 1 -21.03 -12.58 70.08
C VAL A 1 -19.78 -11.71 70.08
N GLU A 2 -18.92 -11.85 71.10
CA GLU A 2 -17.68 -11.06 71.20
C GLU A 2 -16.71 -11.23 70.02
N MET A 3 -16.50 -12.47 69.54
CA MET A 3 -15.71 -12.73 68.31
C MET A 3 -16.31 -12.11 67.03
N PHE A 4 -17.61 -11.82 66.99
CA PHE A 4 -18.25 -11.19 65.83
C PHE A 4 -18.09 -9.66 65.86
N LEU A 5 -18.24 -9.06 67.05
CA LEU A 5 -18.09 -7.62 67.26
C LEU A 5 -16.63 -7.16 67.20
N ARG A 6 -15.69 -8.06 67.53
CA ARG A 6 -14.24 -7.84 67.45
C ARG A 6 -13.54 -9.06 66.83
N PRO A 7 -13.65 -9.24 65.50
CA PRO A 7 -12.99 -10.34 64.83
C PRO A 7 -11.46 -10.18 64.89
N PRO A 8 -10.69 -11.27 65.09
CA PRO A 8 -9.25 -11.28 64.96
C PRO A 8 -8.79 -10.70 63.60
N THR A 9 -7.79 -9.81 63.62
CA THR A 9 -7.27 -9.08 62.44
C THR A 9 -6.75 -9.96 61.30
N ARG A 10 -6.57 -11.27 61.53
CA ARG A 10 -6.15 -12.26 60.51
C ARG A 10 -7.30 -12.94 59.77
N LEU A 11 -8.55 -12.80 60.23
CA LEU A 11 -9.70 -13.52 59.68
C LEU A 11 -10.48 -12.76 58.60
N LEU A 12 -10.28 -11.45 58.48
CA LEU A 12 -10.97 -10.62 57.50
C LEU A 12 -9.96 -9.77 56.74
N GLU A 13 -10.12 -9.70 55.42
CA GLU A 13 -9.34 -8.76 54.62
C GLU A 13 -9.63 -7.32 55.10
N PRO A 14 -8.60 -6.49 55.34
CA PRO A 14 -8.78 -5.10 55.78
C PRO A 14 -9.62 -4.24 54.84
N THR A 15 -9.74 -4.65 53.58
CA THR A 15 -10.46 -3.98 52.49
C THR A 15 -11.97 -4.22 52.50
N MET A 16 -12.44 -5.31 53.12
CA MET A 16 -13.87 -5.66 53.18
C MET A 16 -14.56 -4.90 54.34
N LEU A 17 -15.52 -4.04 54.03
CA LEU A 17 -16.38 -3.31 54.99
C LEU A 17 -15.63 -2.52 56.08
N GLY A 18 -14.37 -2.16 55.83
CA GLY A 18 -13.51 -1.47 56.81
C GLY A 18 -13.04 -2.37 57.94
N GLY A 19 -12.78 -3.65 57.66
CA GLY A 19 -12.10 -4.58 58.55
C GLY A 19 -12.96 -5.20 59.67
N SER A 20 -14.28 -4.99 59.65
CA SER A 20 -15.21 -5.57 60.63
C SER A 20 -16.60 -5.81 60.02
N PRO A 21 -17.32 -6.88 60.42
CA PRO A 21 -18.63 -7.19 59.89
C PRO A 21 -19.71 -6.27 60.49
N PHE A 22 -20.82 -6.12 59.76
CA PHE A 22 -22.03 -5.48 60.26
C PHE A 22 -23.01 -6.54 60.74
N PHE A 23 -23.63 -6.32 61.90
CA PHE A 23 -24.79 -7.09 62.32
C PHE A 23 -26.07 -6.32 61.96
N SER A 24 -26.95 -6.91 61.16
CA SER A 24 -28.28 -6.34 60.96
C SER A 24 -29.32 -7.45 60.92
N SER A 25 -30.47 -7.21 61.52
CA SER A 25 -31.68 -7.95 61.22
C SER A 25 -32.69 -7.04 60.55
N VAL A 26 -33.51 -7.63 59.68
CA VAL A 26 -34.52 -6.90 58.90
C VAL A 26 -35.88 -7.48 59.23
N PRO A 27 -36.89 -6.64 59.53
CA PRO A 27 -38.26 -7.10 59.71
C PRO A 27 -38.74 -7.86 58.46
N SER A 28 -39.26 -9.07 58.66
CA SER A 28 -39.80 -9.89 57.56
C SER A 28 -41.21 -9.42 57.19
N GLY A 29 -41.43 -9.04 55.93
CA GLY A 29 -42.77 -8.71 55.44
C GLY A 29 -42.76 -7.82 54.21
N ARG A 30 -43.84 -7.86 53.42
CA ARG A 30 -44.00 -7.01 52.25
C ARG A 30 -44.64 -5.67 52.63
N VAL A 31 -44.20 -4.61 51.96
CA VAL A 31 -44.80 -3.27 52.04
C VAL A 31 -45.88 -3.16 50.96
N GLY A 32 -47.07 -2.69 51.31
CA GLY A 32 -48.13 -2.44 50.33
C GLY A 32 -49.53 -2.34 50.96
N ASN A 33 -50.53 -2.18 50.11
CA ASN A 33 -51.94 -2.09 50.51
C ASN A 33 -52.70 -3.42 50.36
N ASN A 34 -52.01 -4.48 49.93
CA ASN A 34 -52.61 -5.79 49.76
C ASN A 34 -52.88 -6.44 51.13
N ARG A 35 -53.84 -7.37 51.19
CA ARG A 35 -54.20 -8.11 52.42
C ARG A 35 -53.02 -8.84 53.07
N ASP A 36 -52.00 -9.19 52.29
CA ASP A 36 -50.80 -9.92 52.75
C ASP A 36 -49.62 -8.97 53.09
N ALA A 37 -49.83 -7.65 53.03
CA ALA A 37 -48.80 -6.68 53.38
C ALA A 37 -48.74 -6.48 54.90
N ILE A 38 -47.58 -6.74 55.47
CA ILE A 38 -47.31 -6.58 56.91
C ILE A 38 -47.08 -5.10 57.25
N PHE A 39 -46.55 -4.33 56.29
CA PHE A 39 -46.29 -2.91 56.46
C PHE A 39 -47.15 -2.07 55.52
N ARG A 40 -47.87 -1.09 56.09
CA ARG A 40 -48.84 -0.25 55.36
C ARG A 40 -48.18 0.82 54.48
N SER A 41 -46.92 1.18 54.75
CA SER A 41 -46.19 2.20 53.99
C SER A 41 -44.67 2.00 54.12
N ASN A 42 -43.91 2.67 53.25
CA ASN A 42 -42.45 2.70 53.33
C ASN A 42 -41.96 3.32 54.66
N GLU A 43 -42.64 4.35 55.18
CA GLU A 43 -42.28 4.95 56.47
C GLU A 43 -42.53 3.98 57.63
N HIS A 44 -43.66 3.27 57.62
CA HIS A 44 -43.95 2.23 58.62
C HIS A 44 -42.91 1.10 58.60
N PHE A 45 -42.39 0.74 57.42
CA PHE A 45 -41.28 -0.22 57.33
C PHE A 45 -39.96 0.35 57.87
N ARG A 46 -39.66 1.64 57.62
CA ARG A 46 -38.47 2.30 58.17
C ARG A 46 -38.50 2.39 59.69
N GLU A 47 -39.66 2.69 60.26
CA GLU A 47 -39.89 2.66 61.71
C GLU A 47 -39.66 1.26 62.26
N ALA A 48 -40.25 0.22 61.64
CA ALA A 48 -40.04 -1.16 62.04
C ALA A 48 -38.56 -1.61 61.95
N VAL A 49 -37.82 -1.14 60.94
CA VAL A 49 -36.37 -1.38 60.83
C VAL A 49 -35.61 -0.71 61.97
N ALA A 50 -35.97 0.53 62.32
CA ALA A 50 -35.34 1.25 63.43
C ALA A 50 -35.65 0.61 64.80
N GLU A 51 -36.88 0.17 65.01
CA GLU A 51 -37.29 -0.59 66.21
C GLU A 51 -36.52 -1.92 66.30
N ARG A 52 -36.42 -2.64 65.18
CA ARG A 52 -35.69 -3.90 65.12
C ARG A 52 -34.19 -3.71 65.39
N GLU A 53 -33.59 -2.64 64.85
CA GLU A 53 -32.21 -2.25 65.16
C GLU A 53 -32.02 -1.96 66.65
N ALA A 54 -32.98 -1.29 67.31
CA ALA A 54 -32.93 -1.05 68.75
C ALA A 54 -33.05 -2.35 69.57
N LEU A 55 -33.90 -3.29 69.15
CA LEU A 55 -34.03 -4.60 69.78
C LEU A 55 -32.74 -5.43 69.64
N ASP A 56 -32.12 -5.41 68.46
CA ASP A 56 -30.85 -6.09 68.22
C ASP A 56 -29.74 -5.55 69.13
N VAL A 57 -29.68 -4.22 69.33
CA VAL A 57 -28.74 -3.60 70.28
C VAL A 57 -29.00 -4.07 71.71
N ALA A 58 -30.26 -4.07 72.16
CA ALA A 58 -30.64 -4.50 73.50
C ALA A 58 -30.32 -6.00 73.73
N GLU A 59 -30.57 -6.85 72.74
CA GLU A 59 -30.28 -8.28 72.80
C GLU A 59 -28.77 -8.57 72.84
N LEU A 60 -27.98 -7.83 72.04
CA LEU A 60 -26.53 -7.93 72.06
C LEU A 60 -25.93 -7.45 73.40
N GLU A 61 -26.45 -6.36 73.97
CA GLU A 61 -26.04 -5.89 75.31
C GLU A 61 -26.39 -6.91 76.40
N ALA A 62 -27.58 -7.53 76.33
CA ALA A 62 -28.00 -8.57 77.26
C ALA A 62 -27.09 -9.81 77.19
N ARG A 63 -26.74 -10.28 75.99
CA ARG A 63 -25.86 -11.44 75.78
C ARG A 63 -24.41 -11.18 76.17
N MET A 64 -23.97 -9.92 76.15
CA MET A 64 -22.61 -9.50 76.52
C MET A 64 -22.46 -9.18 78.00
N GLY A 65 -23.56 -9.02 78.74
CA GLY A 65 -23.55 -8.61 80.15
C GLY A 65 -23.00 -7.20 80.39
N ARG A 66 -22.88 -6.39 79.34
CA ARG A 66 -22.35 -5.01 79.37
C ARG A 66 -22.98 -4.16 78.27
N ARG A 67 -22.96 -2.84 78.45
CA ARG A 67 -23.33 -1.91 77.37
C ARG A 67 -22.31 -2.00 76.22
N LEU A 68 -22.81 -1.85 74.99
CA LEU A 68 -21.97 -1.83 73.79
C LEU A 68 -21.21 -0.50 73.72
N GLU A 69 -19.95 -0.59 73.34
CA GLU A 69 -19.12 0.58 73.09
C GLU A 69 -19.62 1.34 71.86
N LYS A 70 -19.21 2.61 71.73
CA LYS A 70 -19.59 3.44 70.57
C LYS A 70 -19.14 2.81 69.24
N ALA A 71 -17.96 2.19 69.21
CA ALA A 71 -17.42 1.53 68.02
C ALA A 71 -18.22 0.27 67.65
N GLU A 72 -18.65 -0.52 68.64
CA GLU A 72 -19.48 -1.72 68.43
C GLU A 72 -20.88 -1.34 67.94
N ARG A 73 -21.48 -0.31 68.55
CA ARG A 73 -22.79 0.22 68.15
C ARG A 73 -22.80 0.81 66.74
N ALA A 74 -21.66 1.33 66.26
CA ALA A 74 -21.53 1.84 64.89
C ALA A 74 -21.51 0.73 63.81
N ARG A 75 -21.47 -0.56 64.22
CA ARG A 75 -21.49 -1.73 63.31
C ARG A 75 -22.78 -2.55 63.42
N ILE A 76 -23.80 -2.02 64.09
CA ILE A 76 -25.08 -2.69 64.31
C ILE A 76 -26.17 -1.89 63.62
N GLY A 77 -27.03 -2.59 62.87
CA GLY A 77 -28.20 -2.02 62.24
C GLY A 77 -28.05 -1.65 60.77
N VAL A 78 -29.20 -1.59 60.09
CA VAL A 78 -29.30 -1.20 58.68
C VAL A 78 -28.98 0.28 58.53
N GLY A 79 -29.33 1.12 59.51
CA GLY A 79 -29.05 2.55 59.47
C GLY A 79 -27.54 2.85 59.48
N GLN A 80 -26.78 2.16 60.34
CA GLN A 80 -25.33 2.32 60.41
C GLN A 80 -24.61 1.74 59.19
N LEU A 81 -25.05 0.57 58.70
CA LEU A 81 -24.53 -0.01 57.46
C LEU A 81 -24.72 0.95 56.28
N ARG A 82 -25.92 1.54 56.15
CA ARG A 82 -26.20 2.53 55.11
C ARG A 82 -25.25 3.72 55.20
N ARG A 83 -25.10 4.35 56.37
CA ARG A 83 -24.20 5.50 56.57
C ARG A 83 -22.75 5.15 56.24
N PHE A 84 -22.30 3.95 56.62
CA PHE A 84 -20.98 3.47 56.30
C PHE A 84 -20.77 3.32 54.78
N LEU A 85 -21.72 2.70 54.09
CA LEU A 85 -21.65 2.52 52.63
C LEU A 85 -21.71 3.87 51.89
N GLU A 86 -22.57 4.80 52.32
CA GLU A 86 -22.63 6.16 51.78
C GLU A 86 -21.29 6.89 51.92
N HIS A 87 -20.67 6.83 53.11
CA HIS A 87 -19.37 7.46 53.35
C HIS A 87 -18.24 6.77 52.57
N LEU A 88 -18.24 5.44 52.50
CA LEU A 88 -17.26 4.68 51.73
C LEU A 88 -17.37 4.99 50.23
N LEU A 89 -18.60 5.03 49.69
CA LEU A 89 -18.85 5.40 48.30
C LEU A 89 -18.39 6.83 48.01
N GLN A 90 -18.71 7.78 48.89
CA GLN A 90 -18.27 9.17 48.74
C GLN A 90 -16.75 9.30 48.77
N ARG A 91 -16.08 8.62 49.70
CA ARG A 91 -14.61 8.66 49.79
C ARG A 91 -13.97 8.06 48.54
N ARG A 92 -14.44 6.88 48.11
CA ARG A 92 -13.98 6.24 46.86
C ARG A 92 -14.26 7.08 45.64
N TYR A 93 -15.39 7.77 45.58
CA TYR A 93 -15.70 8.69 44.49
C TYR A 93 -14.68 9.83 44.45
N LEU A 94 -14.49 10.56 45.55
CA LEU A 94 -13.55 11.70 45.62
C LEU A 94 -12.08 11.29 45.40
N GLU A 95 -11.68 10.11 45.87
CA GLU A 95 -10.34 9.53 45.60
C GLU A 95 -10.10 9.33 44.09
N ASN A 96 -11.15 8.98 43.32
CA ASN A 96 -11.03 8.67 41.89
C ASN A 96 -11.41 9.84 40.96
N VAL A 97 -12.03 10.92 41.44
CA VAL A 97 -12.35 12.09 40.60
C VAL A 97 -11.11 12.68 39.91
N PRO A 98 -9.96 12.89 40.59
CA PRO A 98 -8.77 13.45 39.96
C PRO A 98 -8.17 12.59 38.84
N THR A 99 -8.50 11.29 38.79
CA THR A 99 -8.06 10.39 37.71
C THR A 99 -9.08 10.30 36.59
N ILE A 100 -10.39 10.31 36.90
CA ILE A 100 -11.47 10.16 35.93
C ILE A 100 -11.66 11.42 35.08
N VAL A 101 -11.63 12.61 35.69
CA VAL A 101 -11.91 13.87 34.97
C VAL A 101 -10.90 14.13 33.83
N PRO A 102 -9.58 14.01 34.03
CA PRO A 102 -8.62 14.17 32.93
C PRO A 102 -8.80 13.16 31.79
N VAL A 103 -9.23 11.93 32.10
CA VAL A 103 -9.53 10.92 31.08
C VAL A 103 -10.75 11.35 30.25
N LEU A 104 -11.84 11.79 30.90
CA LEU A 104 -13.02 12.31 30.20
C LEU A 104 -12.70 13.54 29.35
N GLU A 105 -11.85 14.45 29.82
CA GLU A 105 -11.40 15.61 29.04
C GLU A 105 -10.55 15.19 27.84
N ARG A 106 -9.65 14.21 28.02
CA ARG A 106 -8.82 13.68 26.94
C ARG A 106 -9.67 13.01 25.86
N GLU A 107 -10.63 12.18 26.25
CA GLU A 107 -11.56 11.51 25.32
C GLU A 107 -12.41 12.55 24.58
N PHE A 108 -12.93 13.56 25.29
CA PHE A 108 -13.65 14.67 24.66
C PHE A 108 -12.79 15.38 23.61
N ARG A 109 -11.58 15.80 23.97
CA ARG A 109 -10.67 16.47 23.02
C ARG A 109 -10.33 15.59 21.82
N SER A 110 -10.09 14.29 22.04
CA SER A 110 -9.80 13.36 20.95
C SER A 110 -10.98 13.16 20.02
N ALA A 111 -12.20 13.00 20.57
CA ALA A 111 -13.42 12.88 19.79
C ALA A 111 -13.70 14.17 18.99
N SER A 112 -13.57 15.35 19.61
CA SER A 112 -13.72 16.64 18.95
C SER A 112 -12.74 16.83 17.80
N GLN A 113 -11.46 16.50 18.01
CA GLN A 113 -10.44 16.60 16.95
C GLN A 113 -10.75 15.65 15.78
N LYS A 114 -11.17 14.41 16.06
CA LYS A 114 -11.56 13.45 15.02
C LYS A 114 -12.82 13.90 14.26
N LEU A 115 -13.75 14.55 14.95
CA LEU A 115 -14.97 15.10 14.34
C LEU A 115 -14.61 16.25 13.39
N GLU A 116 -13.76 17.18 13.82
CA GLU A 116 -13.27 18.28 12.98
C GLU A 116 -12.51 17.75 11.74
N GLN A 117 -11.67 16.73 11.91
CA GLN A 117 -10.99 16.05 10.80
C GLN A 117 -11.99 15.43 9.82
N THR A 118 -12.98 14.69 10.32
CA THR A 118 -14.01 14.04 9.48
C THR A 118 -14.86 15.08 8.74
N GLN A 119 -15.18 16.21 9.38
CA GLN A 119 -15.88 17.32 8.75
C GLN A 119 -15.04 17.96 7.63
N THR A 120 -13.74 18.10 7.86
CA THR A 120 -12.80 18.61 6.86
C THR A 120 -12.71 17.65 5.67
N GLU A 121 -12.60 16.34 5.92
CA GLU A 121 -12.63 15.29 4.89
C GLU A 121 -13.93 15.33 4.08
N LEU A 122 -15.08 15.55 4.72
CA LEU A 122 -16.38 15.67 4.04
C LEU A 122 -16.44 16.92 3.15
N ASN A 123 -15.92 18.05 3.64
CA ASN A 123 -15.81 19.29 2.85
C ASN A 123 -14.81 19.16 1.69
N ASP A 124 -13.92 18.18 1.77
CA ASP A 124 -12.91 17.87 0.76
C ASP A 124 -13.41 16.93 -0.34
N LEU A 125 -14.63 16.38 -0.20
CA LEU A 125 -15.38 15.69 -1.26
C LEU A 125 -16.09 16.64 -2.23
N GLU A 126 -15.86 17.95 -2.11
CA GLU A 126 -16.34 18.91 -3.08
C GLU A 126 -15.75 18.61 -4.47
N ALA A 127 -16.59 18.67 -5.51
CA ALA A 127 -16.24 18.26 -6.87
C ALA A 127 -14.94 18.90 -7.38
N GLU A 128 -14.79 20.21 -7.23
CA GLU A 128 -13.60 20.94 -7.71
C GLU A 128 -12.32 20.52 -6.95
N LYS A 129 -12.42 20.31 -5.63
CA LYS A 129 -11.28 19.84 -4.84
C LYS A 129 -10.86 18.41 -5.21
N LEU A 130 -11.82 17.54 -5.51
CA LEU A 130 -11.53 16.17 -5.98
C LEU A 130 -10.85 16.18 -7.35
N LYS A 131 -11.33 17.01 -8.28
CA LYS A 131 -10.66 17.21 -9.58
C LYS A 131 -9.23 17.71 -9.39
N ASP A 132 -9.01 18.70 -8.53
CA ASP A 132 -7.68 19.24 -8.25
C ASP A 132 -6.75 18.21 -7.61
N LYS A 133 -7.25 17.43 -6.64
CA LYS A 133 -6.52 16.29 -6.06
C LYS A 133 -6.13 15.26 -7.13
N GLY A 134 -7.06 14.91 -8.01
CA GLY A 134 -6.83 14.01 -9.13
C GLY A 134 -5.79 14.55 -10.13
N ARG A 135 -5.84 15.85 -10.45
CA ARG A 135 -4.86 16.54 -11.31
C ARG A 135 -3.46 16.51 -10.70
N VAL A 136 -3.33 16.87 -9.42
CA VAL A 136 -2.03 16.84 -8.72
C VAL A 136 -1.45 15.42 -8.69
N PHE A 137 -2.28 14.43 -8.41
CA PHE A 137 -1.86 13.02 -8.46
C PHE A 137 -1.41 12.62 -9.86
N ARG A 138 -2.17 12.96 -10.91
CA ARG A 138 -1.84 12.66 -12.31
C ARG A 138 -0.47 13.23 -12.69
N GLU A 139 -0.23 14.50 -12.42
CA GLU A 139 1.06 15.14 -12.72
C GLU A 139 2.21 14.49 -11.94
N SER A 140 1.98 14.16 -10.67
CA SER A 140 2.98 13.46 -9.85
C SER A 140 3.27 12.06 -10.39
N PHE A 141 2.24 11.33 -10.81
CA PHE A 141 2.35 10.00 -11.42
C PHE A 141 3.15 10.04 -12.73
N ILE A 142 2.82 10.97 -13.63
CA ILE A 142 3.58 11.19 -14.88
C ILE A 142 5.05 11.51 -14.57
N GLY A 143 5.29 12.36 -13.58
CA GLY A 143 6.64 12.67 -13.11
C GLY A 143 7.41 11.43 -12.63
N LYS A 144 6.75 10.50 -11.93
CA LYS A 144 7.37 9.22 -11.53
C LYS A 144 7.66 8.30 -12.70
N LEU A 145 6.79 8.23 -13.71
CA LEU A 145 7.07 7.45 -14.91
C LEU A 145 8.32 7.98 -15.63
N GLY A 146 8.42 9.30 -15.82
CA GLY A 146 9.61 9.92 -16.42
C GLY A 146 10.89 9.66 -15.62
N LEU A 147 10.81 9.71 -14.28
CA LEU A 147 11.93 9.39 -13.39
C LEU A 147 12.38 7.92 -13.53
N LEU A 148 11.44 6.98 -13.62
CA LEU A 148 11.75 5.55 -13.78
C LEU A 148 12.40 5.24 -15.13
N LEU A 149 11.98 5.94 -16.19
CA LEU A 149 12.57 5.80 -17.52
C LEU A 149 13.97 6.39 -17.63
N ARG A 150 14.23 7.54 -17.00
CA ARG A 150 15.58 8.15 -16.95
C ARG A 150 16.56 7.38 -16.06
N GLY A 151 16.03 6.56 -15.16
CA GLY A 151 16.80 5.84 -14.15
C GLY A 151 16.76 6.56 -12.80
N THR A 152 16.63 5.77 -11.73
CA THR A 152 16.55 6.28 -10.36
C THR A 152 17.02 5.24 -9.36
N VAL A 153 17.52 5.72 -8.21
CA VAL A 153 17.89 4.90 -7.05
C VAL A 153 16.82 4.95 -5.94
N SER A 154 15.73 5.70 -6.16
CA SER A 154 14.71 5.93 -5.12
C SER A 154 13.87 4.70 -4.78
N ALA A 155 13.73 3.77 -5.74
CA ALA A 155 13.02 2.51 -5.57
C ALA A 155 14.01 1.37 -5.25
N PRO A 156 13.72 0.52 -4.25
CA PRO A 156 14.62 -0.57 -3.85
C PRO A 156 14.68 -1.68 -4.91
N PRO A 157 15.87 -1.99 -5.47
CA PRO A 157 16.03 -3.06 -6.47
C PRO A 157 15.66 -4.45 -5.96
N ASP A 158 15.80 -4.71 -4.66
CA ASP A 158 15.46 -6.01 -4.07
C ASP A 158 13.97 -6.34 -4.19
N ARG A 159 13.12 -5.31 -4.18
CA ARG A 159 11.66 -5.47 -4.28
C ARG A 159 11.15 -5.38 -5.72
N PHE A 160 11.71 -4.46 -6.51
CA PHE A 160 11.16 -4.12 -7.83
C PHE A 160 12.08 -4.47 -8.99
N GLY A 161 13.36 -4.75 -8.75
CA GLY A 161 14.29 -5.13 -9.80
C GLY A 161 14.21 -6.60 -10.16
N GLU A 162 14.42 -6.90 -11.44
CA GLU A 162 14.47 -8.25 -12.01
C GLU A 162 15.87 -8.55 -12.51
N THR A 163 16.33 -9.78 -12.30
CA THR A 163 17.49 -10.33 -13.01
C THR A 163 17.07 -10.77 -14.41
N LEU A 164 18.00 -10.99 -15.34
CA LEU A 164 17.66 -11.47 -16.69
C LEU A 164 16.85 -12.77 -16.66
N ALA A 165 17.19 -13.69 -15.74
CA ALA A 165 16.48 -14.95 -15.57
C ALA A 165 15.03 -14.77 -15.09
N ASP A 166 14.80 -13.88 -14.09
CA ASP A 166 13.45 -13.53 -13.64
C ASP A 166 12.59 -13.01 -14.79
N GLU A 167 13.25 -12.20 -15.60
CA GLU A 167 12.68 -11.46 -16.68
C GLU A 167 12.29 -12.44 -17.79
N HIS A 168 13.15 -13.40 -18.18
CA HIS A 168 12.81 -14.52 -19.07
C HIS A 168 11.57 -15.31 -18.63
N ILE A 169 11.44 -15.57 -17.33
CA ILE A 169 10.31 -16.31 -16.78
C ILE A 169 9.01 -15.51 -16.86
N ARG A 170 9.04 -14.21 -16.53
CA ARG A 170 7.84 -13.38 -16.40
C ARG A 170 7.47 -12.60 -17.68
N GLY A 171 8.48 -12.05 -18.34
CA GLY A 171 8.39 -11.26 -19.56
C GLY A 171 8.74 -12.01 -20.85
N GLY A 172 9.07 -13.30 -20.77
CA GLY A 172 9.36 -14.16 -21.93
C GLY A 172 10.80 -14.03 -22.44
N ALA A 173 11.47 -15.17 -22.66
CA ALA A 173 12.78 -15.22 -23.32
C ALA A 173 12.64 -15.14 -24.85
N PHE A 174 13.71 -14.76 -25.54
CA PHE A 174 13.75 -14.89 -26.99
C PHE A 174 13.96 -16.35 -27.38
N ILE A 175 12.99 -16.94 -28.08
CA ILE A 175 12.99 -18.36 -28.46
C ILE A 175 13.27 -18.47 -29.96
N GLY A 176 14.29 -19.26 -30.30
CA GLY A 176 14.67 -19.57 -31.67
C GLY A 176 13.70 -20.53 -32.37
N ALA A 177 13.92 -20.76 -33.66
CA ALA A 177 13.12 -21.69 -34.47
C ALA A 177 13.20 -23.15 -33.97
N ASP A 178 14.25 -23.49 -33.23
CA ASP A 178 14.47 -24.78 -32.59
C ASP A 178 13.69 -24.95 -31.26
N GLY A 179 12.98 -23.91 -30.82
CA GLY A 179 12.22 -23.91 -29.57
C GLY A 179 13.06 -23.68 -28.32
N ASN A 180 14.36 -23.41 -28.47
CA ASN A 180 15.25 -23.12 -27.35
C ASN A 180 15.45 -21.61 -27.17
N PRO A 181 15.76 -21.13 -25.95
CA PRO A 181 16.16 -19.75 -25.75
C PRO A 181 17.44 -19.41 -26.50
N LEU A 182 17.49 -18.20 -27.10
CA LEU A 182 18.71 -17.66 -27.68
C LEU A 182 19.75 -17.46 -26.58
N ILE A 183 20.94 -18.02 -26.80
CA ILE A 183 22.06 -17.86 -25.88
C ILE A 183 22.86 -16.64 -26.33
N VAL A 184 22.94 -15.65 -25.43
CA VAL A 184 23.74 -14.44 -25.63
C VAL A 184 24.94 -14.49 -24.69
N ASP A 185 26.13 -14.25 -25.23
CA ASP A 185 27.35 -14.23 -24.44
C ASP A 185 27.30 -13.08 -23.41
N GLU A 186 27.78 -13.34 -22.19
CA GLU A 186 27.82 -12.33 -21.11
C GLU A 186 28.67 -11.10 -21.46
N ARG A 187 29.57 -11.22 -22.44
CA ARG A 187 30.37 -10.11 -22.97
C ARG A 187 29.51 -9.10 -23.74
N ASP A 188 28.50 -9.60 -24.45
CA ASP A 188 27.61 -8.80 -25.28
C ASP A 188 26.39 -8.31 -24.47
N LEU A 189 26.08 -8.98 -23.35
CA LEU A 189 25.00 -8.59 -22.44
C LEU A 189 25.48 -8.48 -20.98
N PRO A 190 26.04 -7.34 -20.56
CA PRO A 190 26.47 -7.15 -19.18
C PRO A 190 25.28 -7.07 -18.21
N ASN A 191 25.55 -7.21 -16.91
CA ASN A 191 24.57 -7.03 -15.82
C ASN A 191 23.38 -8.02 -15.83
N THR A 192 23.57 -9.23 -16.36
CA THR A 192 22.56 -10.31 -16.38
C THR A 192 22.03 -10.66 -14.99
N HIS A 193 22.92 -10.72 -14.00
CA HIS A 193 22.61 -11.07 -12.61
C HIS A 193 22.11 -9.88 -11.77
N MET A 194 22.15 -8.65 -12.30
CA MET A 194 21.73 -7.46 -11.56
C MET A 194 20.22 -7.27 -11.62
N ARG A 195 19.64 -6.81 -10.50
CA ARG A 195 18.22 -6.48 -10.39
C ARG A 195 17.95 -5.08 -10.95
N LEU A 196 17.36 -5.01 -12.14
CA LEU A 196 17.05 -3.74 -12.84
C LEU A 196 15.55 -3.54 -13.00
N PHE A 197 15.13 -2.28 -13.14
CA PHE A 197 13.74 -1.88 -13.41
C PHE A 197 13.73 -0.59 -14.27
N GLY A 198 12.56 -0.24 -14.82
CA GLY A 198 12.39 1.00 -15.58
C GLY A 198 13.25 1.05 -16.84
N GLY A 199 13.85 2.20 -17.13
CA GLY A 199 14.65 2.40 -18.35
C GLY A 199 15.87 1.48 -18.45
N ALA A 200 16.55 1.17 -17.33
CA ALA A 200 17.68 0.27 -17.33
C ALA A 200 17.28 -1.16 -17.74
N GLN A 201 16.10 -1.60 -17.31
CA GLN A 201 15.52 -2.88 -17.70
C GLN A 201 15.13 -2.91 -19.18
N TYR A 202 14.56 -1.82 -19.68
CA TYR A 202 14.21 -1.65 -21.09
C TYR A 202 15.46 -1.76 -21.98
N HIS A 203 16.53 -1.05 -21.64
CA HIS A 203 17.79 -1.11 -22.39
C HIS A 203 18.42 -2.50 -22.39
N ARG A 204 18.36 -3.23 -21.27
CA ARG A 204 18.86 -4.61 -21.23
C ARG A 204 18.08 -5.53 -22.17
N ALA A 205 16.75 -5.45 -22.17
CA ALA A 205 15.92 -6.25 -23.07
C ALA A 205 16.19 -5.93 -24.56
N MET A 206 16.43 -4.66 -24.88
CA MET A 206 16.80 -4.25 -26.24
C MET A 206 18.20 -4.73 -26.64
N ALA A 207 19.17 -4.65 -25.73
CA ALA A 207 20.53 -5.14 -25.94
C ALA A 207 20.56 -6.67 -26.15
N GLU A 208 19.76 -7.41 -25.38
CA GLU A 208 19.57 -8.85 -25.55
C GLU A 208 19.01 -9.18 -26.95
N PHE A 209 17.99 -8.45 -27.39
CA PHE A 209 17.43 -8.61 -28.74
C PHE A 209 18.48 -8.33 -29.82
N HIS A 210 19.19 -7.21 -29.70
CA HIS A 210 20.23 -6.84 -30.68
C HIS A 210 21.33 -7.90 -30.76
N ALA A 211 21.86 -8.35 -29.62
CA ALA A 211 22.93 -9.34 -29.58
C ALA A 211 22.45 -10.73 -30.03
N GLY A 212 21.29 -11.19 -29.52
CA GLY A 212 20.75 -12.50 -29.83
C GLY A 212 20.32 -12.62 -31.29
N VAL A 213 19.47 -11.71 -31.78
CA VAL A 213 18.98 -11.75 -33.16
C VAL A 213 20.07 -11.36 -34.17
N GLY A 214 20.97 -10.44 -33.78
CA GLY A 214 22.11 -10.04 -34.61
C GLY A 214 23.14 -11.16 -34.84
N ALA A 215 23.22 -12.15 -33.95
CA ALA A 215 24.10 -13.30 -34.09
C ALA A 215 23.51 -14.44 -34.94
N ILE A 216 22.22 -14.38 -35.31
CA ILE A 216 21.56 -15.45 -36.07
C ILE A 216 22.14 -15.54 -37.47
N THR A 217 22.57 -16.73 -37.87
CA THR A 217 23.01 -17.05 -39.23
C THR A 217 21.84 -17.48 -40.11
N CYS A 218 22.04 -17.43 -41.43
CA CYS A 218 21.05 -17.95 -42.36
C CYS A 218 20.78 -19.44 -42.07
N PRO A 219 19.52 -19.88 -41.96
CA PRO A 219 19.20 -21.31 -41.82
C PRO A 219 19.68 -22.11 -43.02
N ASP A 220 19.98 -23.39 -42.80
CA ASP A 220 20.44 -24.29 -43.87
C ASP A 220 19.52 -24.24 -45.10
N ILE A 221 20.16 -24.21 -46.27
CA ILE A 221 19.49 -24.11 -47.57
C ILE A 221 19.61 -25.47 -48.24
N SER A 222 18.48 -26.13 -48.45
CA SER A 222 18.43 -27.41 -49.15
C SER A 222 18.51 -27.21 -50.67
N ARG A 223 19.02 -28.23 -51.36
CA ARG A 223 19.01 -28.29 -52.83
C ARG A 223 17.60 -28.18 -53.39
N GLU A 224 16.62 -28.77 -52.72
CA GLU A 224 15.21 -28.71 -53.11
C GLU A 224 14.69 -27.27 -53.07
N GLU A 225 15.02 -26.49 -52.03
CA GLU A 225 14.67 -25.07 -51.95
C GLU A 225 15.30 -24.27 -53.10
N ILE A 226 16.56 -24.52 -53.43
CA ILE A 226 17.26 -23.87 -54.55
C ILE A 226 16.55 -24.19 -55.86
N VAL A 227 16.37 -25.47 -56.17
CA VAL A 227 15.74 -25.91 -57.43
C VAL A 227 14.30 -25.40 -57.55
N ASN A 228 13.52 -25.40 -56.46
CA ASN A 228 12.15 -24.87 -56.47
C ASN A 228 12.08 -23.35 -56.64
N ALA A 229 13.09 -22.62 -56.16
CA ALA A 229 13.20 -21.17 -56.36
C ALA A 229 13.74 -20.81 -57.76
N CYS A 230 14.45 -21.73 -58.42
CA CYS A 230 14.88 -21.62 -59.81
C CYS A 230 13.69 -21.79 -60.78
N GLY A 231 12.84 -20.76 -60.86
CA GLY A 231 11.76 -20.69 -61.85
C GLY A 231 12.24 -20.25 -63.25
N ILE A 232 11.34 -20.35 -64.23
CA ILE A 232 11.55 -19.84 -65.60
C ILE A 232 11.27 -18.32 -65.60
N ASP A 233 12.13 -17.54 -66.24
CA ASP A 233 11.93 -16.10 -66.43
C ASP A 233 11.22 -15.81 -67.77
N ASP A 234 10.45 -14.72 -67.87
CA ASP A 234 9.60 -14.42 -69.04
C ASP A 234 10.39 -14.17 -70.34
N PHE A 235 11.69 -13.91 -70.22
CA PHE A 235 12.56 -13.50 -71.32
C PHE A 235 13.76 -14.42 -71.58
N HIS A 236 14.09 -15.33 -70.66
CA HIS A 236 15.31 -16.15 -70.72
C HIS A 236 15.08 -17.58 -70.23
N ASP A 237 15.65 -18.55 -70.96
CA ASP A 237 15.66 -20.00 -70.68
C ASP A 237 16.79 -20.41 -69.70
N GLY A 238 17.37 -19.43 -69.00
CA GLY A 238 18.47 -19.61 -68.06
C GLY A 238 18.04 -19.31 -66.63
N VAL A 239 18.62 -20.01 -65.65
CA VAL A 239 18.32 -19.80 -64.24
C VAL A 239 18.97 -18.48 -63.78
N ASN A 240 18.18 -17.56 -63.25
CA ASN A 240 18.70 -16.35 -62.62
C ASN A 240 19.06 -16.62 -61.15
N TYR A 241 20.35 -16.86 -60.87
CA TYR A 241 20.83 -17.16 -59.52
C TYR A 241 20.60 -16.01 -58.52
N THR A 242 20.66 -14.76 -58.97
CA THR A 242 20.42 -13.61 -58.09
C THR A 242 18.95 -13.54 -57.66
N ARG A 243 18.02 -13.77 -58.59
CA ARG A 243 16.57 -13.86 -58.29
C ARG A 243 16.29 -15.03 -57.35
N THR A 244 16.85 -16.20 -57.65
CA THR A 244 16.72 -17.42 -56.82
C THR A 244 17.17 -17.13 -55.39
N ALA A 245 18.36 -16.54 -55.22
CA ALA A 245 18.90 -16.20 -53.92
C ALA A 245 18.03 -15.19 -53.16
N CYS A 246 17.52 -14.16 -53.85
CA CYS A 246 16.60 -13.20 -53.26
C CYS A 246 15.32 -13.87 -52.75
N VAL A 247 14.68 -14.73 -53.54
CA VAL A 247 13.43 -15.41 -53.15
C VAL A 247 13.61 -16.23 -51.88
N ILE A 248 14.69 -17.02 -51.80
CA ILE A 248 14.98 -17.87 -50.64
C ILE A 248 15.32 -17.02 -49.42
N ALA A 249 16.24 -16.05 -49.56
CA ALA A 249 16.69 -15.21 -48.45
C ALA A 249 15.54 -14.43 -47.83
N VAL A 250 14.68 -13.85 -48.68
CA VAL A 250 13.47 -13.12 -48.30
C VAL A 250 12.49 -14.01 -47.54
N ALA A 251 12.20 -15.20 -48.06
CA ALA A 251 11.27 -16.13 -47.43
C ALA A 251 11.78 -16.56 -46.04
N LYS A 252 13.05 -17.01 -45.96
CA LYS A 252 13.67 -17.40 -44.69
C LYS A 252 13.73 -16.23 -43.69
N ALA A 253 14.09 -15.03 -44.14
CA ALA A 253 14.16 -13.87 -43.26
C ALA A 253 12.79 -13.46 -42.69
N ARG A 254 11.74 -13.44 -43.52
CA ARG A 254 10.39 -13.12 -43.06
C ARG A 254 9.93 -14.10 -41.99
N ASP A 255 10.01 -15.39 -42.30
CA ASP A 255 9.48 -16.45 -41.44
C ASP A 255 10.27 -16.55 -40.12
N LEU A 256 11.57 -16.22 -40.15
CA LEU A 256 12.41 -16.23 -38.95
C LEU A 256 12.27 -14.98 -38.08
N PHE A 257 12.18 -13.78 -38.66
CA PHE A 257 12.23 -12.53 -37.89
C PHE A 257 10.89 -12.05 -37.34
N GLU A 258 9.77 -12.43 -37.97
CA GLU A 258 8.43 -12.09 -37.51
C GLU A 258 8.16 -12.54 -36.05
N PRO A 259 8.44 -13.80 -35.64
CA PRO A 259 8.26 -14.23 -34.25
C PRO A 259 9.03 -13.38 -33.23
N PHE A 260 10.25 -12.94 -33.58
CA PHE A 260 11.06 -12.12 -32.68
C PHE A 260 10.49 -10.72 -32.45
N LEU A 261 9.75 -10.14 -33.41
CA LEU A 261 9.01 -8.89 -33.20
C LEU A 261 7.94 -9.04 -32.13
N HIS A 262 7.20 -10.15 -32.16
CA HIS A 262 6.17 -10.45 -31.17
C HIS A 262 6.79 -10.67 -29.78
N GLN A 263 7.89 -11.42 -29.71
CA GLN A 263 8.60 -11.67 -28.46
C GLN A 263 9.16 -10.36 -27.87
N LEU A 264 9.76 -9.50 -28.69
CA LEU A 264 10.25 -8.18 -28.26
C LEU A 264 9.11 -7.28 -27.76
N GLY A 265 8.01 -7.19 -28.52
CA GLY A 265 6.85 -6.39 -28.12
C GLY A 265 6.25 -6.84 -26.78
N TYR A 266 6.13 -8.15 -26.58
CA TYR A 266 5.68 -8.74 -25.32
C TYR A 266 6.64 -8.40 -24.16
N ARG A 267 7.95 -8.59 -24.39
CA ARG A 267 9.01 -8.35 -23.40
C ARG A 267 9.05 -6.88 -22.96
N LEU A 268 9.06 -5.95 -23.90
CA LEU A 268 9.12 -4.52 -23.58
C LEU A 268 7.81 -4.02 -22.95
N SER A 269 6.66 -4.58 -23.34
CA SER A 269 5.38 -4.31 -22.66
C SER A 269 5.39 -4.76 -21.21
N HIS A 270 5.96 -5.94 -20.91
CA HIS A 270 6.14 -6.39 -19.52
C HIS A 270 6.95 -5.38 -18.71
N VAL A 271 8.08 -4.90 -19.24
CA VAL A 271 8.92 -3.88 -18.57
C VAL A 271 8.12 -2.61 -18.26
N LEU A 272 7.39 -2.06 -19.24
CA LEU A 272 6.61 -0.84 -19.02
C LEU A 272 5.45 -1.07 -18.03
N ARG A 273 4.70 -2.17 -18.15
CA ARG A 273 3.60 -2.49 -17.23
C ARG A 273 4.08 -2.56 -15.77
N ARG A 274 5.30 -3.05 -15.53
CA ARG A 274 5.90 -3.10 -14.19
C ARG A 274 6.27 -1.75 -13.62
N MET A 275 6.34 -0.70 -14.43
CA MET A 275 6.59 0.66 -13.89
C MET A 275 5.42 1.19 -13.08
N LEU A 276 4.19 0.76 -13.36
CA LEU A 276 2.99 1.19 -12.62
C LEU A 276 3.10 0.93 -11.10
N PRO A 277 3.30 -0.31 -10.62
CA PRO A 277 3.41 -0.56 -9.18
C PRO A 277 4.62 0.13 -8.54
N ILE A 278 5.70 0.36 -9.30
CA ILE A 278 6.89 1.10 -8.79
C ILE A 278 6.54 2.57 -8.61
N ALA A 279 5.90 3.20 -9.61
CA ALA A 279 5.46 4.58 -9.55
C ALA A 279 4.48 4.80 -8.39
N MET A 280 3.51 3.88 -8.20
CA MET A 280 2.57 3.91 -7.08
C MET A 280 3.28 3.84 -5.72
N HIS A 281 4.29 2.97 -5.60
CA HIS A 281 5.08 2.89 -4.37
C HIS A 281 5.87 4.18 -4.08
N LEU A 282 6.45 4.81 -5.11
CA LEU A 282 7.16 6.08 -4.97
C LEU A 282 6.22 7.21 -4.55
N LEU A 283 5.01 7.27 -5.12
CA LEU A 283 3.98 8.23 -4.72
C LEU A 283 3.55 8.02 -3.26
N GLN A 284 3.39 6.78 -2.83
CA GLN A 284 3.05 6.44 -1.45
C GLN A 284 4.15 6.87 -0.46
N LYS A 285 5.41 6.67 -0.82
CA LYS A 285 6.56 7.06 0.00
C LYS A 285 6.66 8.59 0.18
N GLU A 286 6.24 9.35 -0.82
CA GLU A 286 6.28 10.82 -0.80
C GLU A 286 5.01 11.48 -0.25
N GLY A 287 4.00 10.69 0.11
CA GLY A 287 2.73 11.21 0.62
C GLY A 287 1.81 11.81 -0.44
N SER A 288 2.16 11.73 -1.72
CA SER A 288 1.34 12.19 -2.86
C SER A 288 0.33 11.15 -3.33
N PHE A 289 0.10 10.10 -2.54
CA PHE A 289 -0.81 9.01 -2.88
C PHE A 289 -2.24 9.30 -2.41
N LEU A 290 -3.22 9.09 -3.28
CA LEU A 290 -4.64 9.31 -2.98
C LEU A 290 -5.24 8.10 -2.25
N ASN A 291 -5.02 8.02 -0.94
CA ASN A 291 -5.62 6.99 -0.10
C ASN A 291 -7.16 7.09 -0.10
N GLY A 292 -7.85 5.94 -0.17
CA GLY A 292 -9.32 5.88 -0.13
C GLY A 292 -10.01 6.12 -1.47
N HIS A 293 -9.26 6.40 -2.54
CA HIS A 293 -9.80 6.61 -3.89
C HIS A 293 -9.39 5.46 -4.84
N ASP A 294 -9.72 4.22 -4.46
CA ASP A 294 -9.30 3.02 -5.18
C ASP A 294 -9.85 2.97 -6.62
N LEU A 295 -11.05 3.49 -6.85
CA LEU A 295 -11.67 3.54 -8.18
C LEU A 295 -10.87 4.43 -9.14
N PHE A 296 -10.44 5.60 -8.65
CA PHE A 296 -9.57 6.52 -9.38
C PHE A 296 -8.22 5.89 -9.72
N LEU A 297 -7.59 5.23 -8.75
CA LEU A 297 -6.31 4.55 -8.95
C LEU A 297 -6.42 3.39 -9.96
N LYS A 298 -7.52 2.62 -9.89
CA LYS A 298 -7.82 1.58 -10.88
C LYS A 298 -8.01 2.15 -12.28
N ARG A 299 -8.69 3.30 -12.41
CA ARG A 299 -8.88 3.97 -13.70
C ARG A 299 -7.55 4.42 -14.30
N ILE A 300 -6.67 5.03 -13.51
CA ILE A 300 -5.30 5.38 -13.97
C ILE A 300 -4.53 4.14 -14.40
N GLY A 301 -4.59 3.06 -13.61
CA GLY A 301 -3.93 1.80 -13.95
C GLY A 301 -4.46 1.19 -15.26
N ALA A 302 -5.78 1.20 -15.45
CA ALA A 302 -6.43 0.71 -16.66
C ALA A 302 -6.05 1.55 -17.88
N ALA A 303 -6.11 2.88 -17.78
CA ALA A 303 -5.69 3.81 -18.84
C ALA A 303 -4.22 3.59 -19.24
N TYR A 304 -3.34 3.40 -18.24
CA TYR A 304 -1.92 3.13 -18.47
C TYR A 304 -1.69 1.79 -19.20
N HIS A 305 -2.34 0.72 -18.76
CA HIS A 305 -2.20 -0.59 -19.38
C HIS A 305 -2.79 -0.63 -20.80
N ALA A 306 -3.96 -0.03 -21.00
CA ALA A 306 -4.57 0.10 -22.32
C ALA A 306 -3.65 0.88 -23.28
N TYR A 307 -3.05 1.97 -22.80
CA TYR A 307 -2.11 2.75 -23.60
C TYR A 307 -0.88 1.92 -24.01
N ILE A 308 -0.26 1.18 -23.09
CA ILE A 308 0.89 0.30 -23.41
C ILE A 308 0.54 -0.70 -24.52
N GLU A 309 -0.63 -1.32 -24.46
CA GLU A 309 -1.07 -2.29 -25.46
C GLU A 309 -1.32 -1.64 -26.83
N GLU A 310 -1.83 -0.42 -26.83
CA GLU A 310 -2.04 0.37 -28.05
C GLU A 310 -0.70 0.72 -28.72
N ILE A 311 0.25 1.27 -27.97
CA ILE A 311 1.56 1.66 -28.51
C ILE A 311 2.41 0.45 -28.92
N GLU A 312 2.31 -0.69 -28.22
CA GLU A 312 2.96 -1.95 -28.62
C GLU A 312 2.43 -2.39 -29.96
N ARG A 313 1.11 -2.48 -30.10
CA ARG A 313 0.45 -2.95 -31.32
C ARG A 313 0.77 -2.04 -32.50
N SER A 314 0.73 -0.72 -32.28
CA SER A 314 1.06 0.29 -33.29
C SER A 314 2.53 0.18 -33.73
N THR A 315 3.45 0.05 -32.79
CA THR A 315 4.89 -0.08 -33.09
C THR A 315 5.19 -1.39 -33.82
N ARG A 316 4.61 -2.50 -33.33
CA ARG A 316 4.78 -3.80 -33.97
C ARG A 316 4.24 -3.81 -35.39
N SER A 317 3.06 -3.21 -35.66
CA SER A 317 2.53 -3.07 -37.02
C SER A 317 3.50 -2.34 -37.94
N LYS A 318 4.09 -1.23 -37.48
CA LYS A 318 5.10 -0.48 -38.23
C LYS A 318 6.36 -1.30 -38.50
N CYS A 319 6.82 -2.11 -37.56
CA CYS A 319 7.96 -3.01 -37.76
C CYS A 319 7.63 -4.15 -38.73
N MET A 320 6.41 -4.68 -38.68
CA MET A 320 5.91 -5.70 -39.61
C MET A 320 5.78 -5.16 -41.04
N GLU A 321 5.30 -3.93 -41.21
CA GLU A 321 5.24 -3.24 -42.50
C GLU A 321 6.63 -3.03 -43.09
N ASP A 322 7.63 -2.69 -42.27
CA ASP A 322 9.02 -2.59 -42.70
C ASP A 322 9.60 -3.93 -43.10
N LEU A 323 9.39 -4.97 -42.29
CA LEU A 323 9.83 -6.32 -42.60
C LEU A 323 9.21 -6.77 -43.92
N THR A 324 7.91 -6.54 -44.11
CA THR A 324 7.19 -6.84 -45.36
C THR A 324 7.75 -6.03 -46.54
N SER A 325 8.09 -4.76 -46.33
CA SER A 325 8.62 -3.90 -47.39
C SER A 325 10.03 -4.32 -47.81
N LEU A 326 10.89 -4.62 -46.83
CA LEU A 326 12.25 -5.11 -47.01
C LEU A 326 12.27 -6.48 -47.72
N THR A 327 11.28 -7.32 -47.41
CA THR A 327 11.10 -8.65 -48.01
C THR A 327 10.37 -8.60 -49.36
N ARG A 328 9.67 -7.50 -49.71
CA ARG A 328 8.96 -7.38 -51.00
C ARG A 328 9.87 -6.89 -52.14
N TYR A 329 10.80 -5.98 -51.88
CA TYR A 329 11.73 -5.44 -52.88
C TYR A 329 13.15 -5.35 -52.31
N VAL A 330 13.99 -6.31 -52.64
CA VAL A 330 15.41 -6.30 -52.25
C VAL A 330 16.19 -5.36 -53.19
N SER A 331 16.57 -4.19 -52.68
CA SER A 331 17.45 -3.26 -53.39
C SER A 331 18.92 -3.55 -53.03
N TRP A 332 19.70 -4.00 -54.01
CA TRP A 332 21.15 -4.26 -53.89
C TRP A 332 21.96 -3.04 -53.41
N SER A 333 21.38 -1.84 -53.48
CA SER A 333 21.98 -0.56 -53.10
C SER A 333 22.05 -0.34 -51.58
N LEU A 334 21.29 -1.08 -50.76
CA LEU A 334 21.33 -0.95 -49.29
C LEU A 334 22.57 -1.59 -48.65
N HIS A 335 23.36 -2.37 -49.40
CA HIS A 335 24.44 -3.18 -48.86
C HIS A 335 25.81 -2.76 -49.42
N THR A 336 26.33 -1.61 -49.01
CA THR A 336 27.68 -1.15 -49.40
C THR A 336 28.80 -2.04 -48.84
N LYS A 337 28.58 -2.75 -47.73
CA LYS A 337 29.49 -3.81 -47.22
C LYS A 337 29.41 -5.12 -48.02
N SER A 338 28.34 -5.34 -48.77
CA SER A 338 28.11 -6.59 -49.51
C SER A 338 28.96 -6.69 -50.77
N ARG A 339 29.25 -5.59 -51.48
CA ARG A 339 30.00 -5.66 -52.75
C ARG A 339 31.45 -6.12 -52.57
N THR A 340 32.16 -5.66 -51.54
CA THR A 340 33.53 -6.08 -51.23
C THR A 340 33.61 -7.51 -50.71
N SER A 341 32.64 -7.93 -49.89
CA SER A 341 32.54 -9.31 -49.40
C SER A 341 32.16 -10.30 -50.51
N LEU A 342 31.25 -9.90 -51.42
CA LEU A 342 30.94 -10.67 -52.63
C LEU A 342 32.17 -10.82 -53.52
N LYS A 343 32.89 -9.73 -53.76
CA LYS A 343 34.13 -9.73 -54.56
C LYS A 343 35.18 -10.66 -53.93
N SER A 344 35.40 -10.56 -52.62
CA SER A 344 36.35 -11.43 -51.91
C SER A 344 35.93 -12.90 -51.84
N MET A 345 34.62 -13.21 -51.72
CA MET A 345 34.13 -14.59 -51.79
C MET A 345 34.28 -15.17 -53.19
N LEU A 346 33.87 -14.44 -54.23
CA LEU A 346 34.05 -14.89 -55.62
C LEU A 346 35.52 -15.05 -56.00
N GLU A 347 36.40 -14.16 -55.58
CA GLU A 347 37.86 -14.29 -55.78
C GLU A 347 38.40 -15.58 -55.14
N LYS A 348 37.89 -15.98 -53.97
CA LYS A 348 38.24 -17.27 -53.34
C LYS A 348 37.70 -18.47 -54.11
N PHE A 349 36.51 -18.38 -54.70
CA PHE A 349 35.93 -19.46 -55.51
C PHE A 349 36.62 -19.62 -56.87
N ILE A 350 36.95 -18.52 -57.54
CA ILE A 350 37.73 -18.52 -58.80
C ILE A 350 39.12 -19.13 -58.56
N ALA A 351 39.76 -18.81 -57.42
CA ALA A 351 41.04 -19.40 -57.04
C ALA A 351 40.99 -20.92 -56.79
N ILE A 352 39.81 -21.48 -56.48
CA ILE A 352 39.61 -22.94 -56.28
C ILE A 352 39.42 -23.66 -57.63
N GLU A 353 38.78 -23.03 -58.61
CA GLU A 353 38.66 -23.60 -59.96
C GLU A 353 40.02 -23.67 -60.67
N ASP A 354 40.88 -22.65 -60.50
CA ASP A 354 42.23 -22.60 -61.09
C ASP A 354 43.21 -23.64 -60.52
N ASP A 355 43.00 -24.17 -59.31
CA ASP A 355 43.86 -25.23 -58.73
C ASP A 355 43.48 -26.64 -59.24
N SER A 356 42.27 -26.80 -59.79
CA SER A 356 41.75 -28.07 -60.30
C SER A 356 41.89 -28.26 -61.83
N GLY A 357 42.33 -27.23 -62.55
CA GLY A 357 42.48 -27.23 -64.01
C GLY A 357 43.89 -26.84 -64.48
N LYS A 358 44.66 -27.84 -64.96
CA LYS A 358 45.85 -27.75 -65.83
C LYS A 358 46.67 -26.43 -65.82
N LYS A 359 47.95 -26.57 -65.40
CA LYS A 359 49.06 -25.66 -65.76
C LYS A 359 48.96 -25.14 -67.21
N GLY A 360 48.62 -23.86 -67.34
CA GLY A 360 48.58 -23.14 -68.61
C GLY A 360 48.80 -21.64 -68.39
N ASP A 361 50.01 -21.20 -68.71
CA ASP A 361 50.48 -19.85 -69.03
C ASP A 361 50.15 -18.65 -68.09
N LYS A 362 51.21 -18.02 -67.57
CA LYS A 362 51.14 -16.79 -66.78
C LYS A 362 50.94 -15.59 -67.71
N GLY A 363 49.67 -15.29 -68.01
CA GLY A 363 49.24 -14.02 -68.57
C GLY A 363 48.98 -12.99 -67.46
N GLN A 364 49.66 -11.84 -67.55
CA GLN A 364 49.55 -10.72 -66.63
C GLN A 364 48.18 -10.03 -66.79
N HIS A 365 47.16 -10.46 -66.05
CA HIS A 365 45.81 -9.89 -66.09
C HIS A 365 45.66 -8.75 -65.08
N GLY A 366 45.38 -7.56 -65.60
CA GLY A 366 45.11 -6.34 -64.84
C GLY A 366 43.73 -6.33 -64.19
N ASP A 367 43.68 -5.62 -63.07
CA ASP A 367 42.59 -5.45 -62.11
C ASP A 367 41.45 -4.58 -62.68
N ASP A 368 40.74 -5.07 -63.70
CA ASP A 368 39.65 -4.33 -64.37
C ASP A 368 38.26 -4.78 -63.87
N PRO A 369 37.54 -3.96 -63.07
CA PRO A 369 36.25 -4.33 -62.47
C PRO A 369 35.12 -4.64 -63.47
N LYS A 370 35.27 -4.26 -64.74
CA LYS A 370 34.31 -4.58 -65.80
C LYS A 370 34.39 -6.04 -66.27
N GLN A 371 35.59 -6.61 -66.33
CA GLN A 371 35.76 -8.02 -66.73
C GLN A 371 35.20 -8.99 -65.68
N PHE A 372 35.28 -8.63 -64.41
CA PHE A 372 34.68 -9.38 -63.30
C PHE A 372 33.15 -9.38 -63.36
N VAL A 373 32.53 -8.25 -63.72
CA VAL A 373 31.08 -8.13 -63.91
C VAL A 373 30.63 -8.91 -65.15
N ASP A 374 31.37 -8.85 -66.25
CA ASP A 374 31.07 -9.62 -67.46
C ASP A 374 31.20 -11.14 -67.23
N LEU A 375 32.18 -11.59 -66.43
CA LEU A 375 32.33 -12.99 -66.02
C LEU A 375 31.21 -13.46 -65.09
N LEU A 376 30.82 -12.62 -64.13
CA LEU A 376 29.65 -12.85 -63.27
C LEU A 376 28.38 -12.96 -64.12
N GLU A 377 28.10 -11.99 -64.99
CA GLU A 377 26.94 -12.04 -65.87
C GLU A 377 26.97 -13.30 -66.74
N SER A 378 28.11 -13.70 -67.30
CA SER A 378 28.21 -14.94 -68.10
C SER A 378 27.99 -16.24 -67.31
N SER A 379 28.32 -16.26 -66.00
CA SER A 379 28.18 -17.43 -65.12
C SER A 379 26.83 -17.49 -64.40
N LEU A 380 26.17 -16.33 -64.23
CA LEU A 380 24.86 -16.18 -63.59
C LEU A 380 23.68 -16.67 -64.45
N TRP A 381 23.93 -16.98 -65.73
CA TRP A 381 22.93 -17.48 -66.69
C TRP A 381 23.33 -18.87 -67.22
N ASN A 382 23.23 -19.90 -66.37
CA ASN A 382 23.57 -21.27 -66.77
C ASN A 382 22.31 -22.14 -66.95
N ARG A 383 22.33 -23.01 -67.98
CA ARG A 383 21.21 -23.89 -68.38
C ARG A 383 21.09 -25.17 -67.54
N SER A 384 22.08 -25.47 -66.70
CA SER A 384 22.19 -26.70 -65.90
C SER A 384 22.70 -26.34 -64.51
N LEU A 385 21.93 -26.68 -63.46
CA LEU A 385 22.38 -26.58 -62.07
C LEU A 385 23.46 -27.65 -61.80
N GLY A 386 24.72 -27.22 -61.79
CA GLY A 386 25.85 -28.00 -61.29
C GLY A 386 26.08 -27.77 -59.79
N THR A 387 26.93 -28.59 -59.17
CA THR A 387 27.30 -28.45 -57.75
C THR A 387 27.93 -27.08 -57.45
N THR A 388 28.74 -26.54 -58.36
CA THR A 388 29.35 -25.21 -58.22
C THR A 388 28.33 -24.06 -58.28
N SER A 389 27.23 -24.20 -59.03
CA SER A 389 26.16 -23.20 -59.05
C SER A 389 25.30 -23.22 -57.79
N GLU A 390 25.17 -24.37 -57.12
CA GLU A 390 24.44 -24.49 -55.85
C GLU A 390 25.17 -23.73 -54.72
N ASP A 391 26.49 -23.87 -54.65
CA ASP A 391 27.33 -23.18 -53.67
C ASP A 391 27.29 -21.65 -53.85
N ILE A 392 27.26 -21.17 -55.09
CA ILE A 392 27.15 -19.73 -55.41
C ILE A 392 25.79 -19.19 -54.94
N VAL A 393 24.69 -19.89 -55.23
CA VAL A 393 23.35 -19.47 -54.79
C VAL A 393 23.28 -19.48 -53.26
N ALA A 394 23.78 -20.52 -52.60
CA ALA A 394 23.78 -20.60 -51.14
C ALA A 394 24.56 -19.45 -50.48
N ALA A 395 25.75 -19.12 -50.99
CA ALA A 395 26.53 -17.99 -50.51
C ALA A 395 25.80 -16.65 -50.70
N LEU A 396 25.15 -16.46 -51.86
CA LEU A 396 24.33 -15.27 -52.14
C LEU A 396 23.14 -15.14 -51.19
N VAL A 397 22.44 -16.25 -50.90
CA VAL A 397 21.33 -16.27 -49.94
C VAL A 397 21.79 -15.83 -48.56
N CYS A 398 22.88 -16.42 -48.04
CA CYS A 398 23.43 -16.09 -46.73
C CYS A 398 23.76 -14.60 -46.61
N GLN A 399 24.36 -14.03 -47.64
CA GLN A 399 24.75 -12.63 -47.65
C GLN A 399 23.57 -11.66 -47.74
N ILE A 400 22.54 -11.98 -48.53
CA ILE A 400 21.30 -11.19 -48.57
C ILE A 400 20.60 -11.28 -47.22
N PHE A 401 20.54 -12.48 -46.63
CA PHE A 401 19.93 -12.73 -45.33
C PHE A 401 20.62 -11.92 -44.21
N GLU A 402 21.96 -11.93 -44.13
CA GLU A 402 22.72 -11.11 -43.17
C GLU A 402 22.43 -9.62 -43.34
N GLY A 403 22.33 -9.17 -44.59
CA GLY A 403 21.94 -7.80 -44.89
C GLY A 403 20.55 -7.44 -44.38
N ILE A 404 19.57 -8.33 -44.58
CA ILE A 404 18.19 -8.15 -44.09
C ILE A 404 18.18 -8.14 -42.56
N ARG A 405 18.91 -9.06 -41.91
CA ARG A 405 19.03 -9.15 -40.45
C ARG A 405 19.56 -7.86 -39.84
N ASP A 406 20.68 -7.35 -40.34
CA ASP A 406 21.34 -6.17 -39.78
C ASP A 406 20.42 -4.93 -39.90
N HIS A 407 19.76 -4.77 -41.05
CA HIS A 407 18.78 -3.69 -41.24
C HIS A 407 17.54 -3.88 -40.35
N PHE A 408 17.05 -5.11 -40.22
CA PHE A 408 15.90 -5.44 -39.38
C PHE A 408 16.18 -5.09 -37.92
N VAL A 409 17.30 -5.55 -37.35
CA VAL A 409 17.66 -5.27 -35.94
C VAL A 409 17.75 -3.76 -35.71
N GLN A 410 18.45 -3.01 -36.57
CA GLN A 410 18.59 -1.56 -36.44
C GLN A 410 17.26 -0.81 -36.58
N SER A 411 16.44 -1.17 -37.58
CA SER A 411 15.14 -0.53 -37.79
C SER A 411 14.20 -0.78 -36.62
N VAL A 412 14.15 -2.02 -36.12
CA VAL A 412 13.29 -2.41 -35.00
C VAL A 412 13.71 -1.68 -33.73
N GLU A 413 14.98 -1.65 -33.39
CA GLU A 413 15.50 -0.92 -32.23
C GLU A 413 15.10 0.56 -32.30
N LEU A 414 15.36 1.22 -33.44
CA LEU A 414 15.01 2.61 -33.65
C LEU A 414 13.50 2.84 -33.50
N LYS A 415 12.67 1.98 -34.09
CA LYS A 415 11.22 2.10 -34.05
C LYS A 415 10.64 1.89 -32.66
N PHE A 416 11.13 0.91 -31.90
CA PHE A 416 10.69 0.75 -30.51
C PHE A 416 11.11 1.94 -29.66
N ASN A 417 12.30 2.51 -29.88
CA ASN A 417 12.68 3.73 -29.18
C ASN A 417 11.77 4.92 -29.55
N CYS A 418 11.50 5.15 -30.84
CA CYS A 418 10.73 6.31 -31.30
C CYS A 418 9.20 6.17 -31.16
N PHE A 419 8.64 4.97 -31.28
CA PHE A 419 7.19 4.75 -31.37
C PHE A 419 6.61 3.95 -30.21
N PHE A 420 7.44 3.35 -29.36
CA PHE A 420 7.00 2.66 -28.14
C PHE A 420 7.48 3.41 -26.90
N LEU A 421 8.79 3.68 -26.77
CA LEU A 421 9.33 4.38 -25.61
C LEU A 421 8.97 5.87 -25.57
N MET A 422 9.26 6.62 -26.64
CA MET A 422 9.03 8.08 -26.66
C MET A 422 7.55 8.48 -26.48
N PRO A 423 6.56 7.80 -27.07
CA PRO A 423 5.15 8.16 -26.85
C PRO A 423 4.71 8.02 -25.40
N LEU A 424 5.33 7.14 -24.61
CA LEU A 424 5.08 7.07 -23.17
C LEU A 424 5.52 8.35 -22.44
N ILE A 425 6.53 9.05 -22.94
CA ILE A 425 7.04 10.29 -22.36
C ILE A 425 6.26 11.49 -22.89
N ASP A 426 5.99 11.53 -24.20
CA ASP A 426 5.51 12.74 -24.87
C ASP A 426 3.99 12.76 -25.07
N SER A 427 3.38 11.60 -25.33
CA SER A 427 1.98 11.49 -25.74
C SER A 427 1.06 10.98 -24.62
N PHE A 428 1.52 10.03 -23.82
CA PHE A 428 0.76 9.49 -22.68
C PHE A 428 0.29 10.58 -21.70
N PRO A 429 1.11 11.58 -21.31
CA PRO A 429 0.66 12.65 -20.40
C PRO A 429 -0.59 13.39 -20.90
N THR A 430 -0.66 13.64 -22.20
CA THR A 430 -1.81 14.30 -22.83
C THR A 430 -3.00 13.35 -22.89
N ARG A 431 -2.78 12.10 -23.30
CA ARG A 431 -3.83 11.07 -23.37
C ARG A 431 -4.53 10.83 -22.04
N ILE A 432 -3.77 10.67 -20.95
CA ILE A 432 -4.34 10.46 -19.60
C ILE A 432 -5.00 11.72 -19.05
N ARG A 433 -4.51 12.91 -19.42
CA ARG A 433 -5.17 14.17 -19.06
C ARG A 433 -6.54 14.24 -19.71
N GLU A 434 -6.64 14.05 -21.01
CA GLU A 434 -7.92 14.08 -21.75
C GLU A 434 -8.89 13.04 -21.21
N GLU A 435 -8.44 11.80 -21.00
CA GLU A 435 -9.29 10.73 -20.46
C GLU A 435 -9.85 11.05 -19.07
N LEU A 436 -9.03 11.62 -18.18
CA LEU A 436 -9.47 11.98 -16.84
C LEU A 436 -10.39 13.20 -16.84
N GLU A 437 -10.10 14.24 -17.62
CA GLU A 437 -10.98 15.42 -17.68
C GLU A 437 -12.33 15.05 -18.32
N CYS A 438 -12.37 14.21 -19.36
CA CYS A 438 -13.63 13.67 -19.89
C CYS A 438 -14.39 12.87 -18.81
N ALA A 439 -13.70 12.00 -18.07
CA ALA A 439 -14.35 11.24 -17.00
C ALA A 439 -14.87 12.13 -15.86
N TYR A 440 -14.20 13.25 -15.56
CA TYR A 440 -14.68 14.23 -14.58
C TYR A 440 -15.92 15.00 -15.05
N GLU A 441 -16.10 15.16 -16.36
CA GLU A 441 -17.27 15.83 -16.96
C GLU A 441 -18.47 14.89 -17.07
N GLU A 442 -18.23 13.59 -17.30
CA GLU A 442 -19.28 12.57 -17.42
C GLU A 442 -19.90 12.23 -16.06
N ASP A 443 -19.12 11.65 -15.14
CA ASP A 443 -19.60 11.25 -13.81
C ASP A 443 -18.46 11.15 -12.79
N LEU A 444 -18.41 12.10 -11.85
CA LEU A 444 -17.43 12.09 -10.76
C LEU A 444 -17.63 10.95 -9.77
N ASP A 445 -18.86 10.44 -9.62
CA ASP A 445 -19.16 9.34 -8.71
C ASP A 445 -18.53 8.04 -9.24
N GLU A 446 -18.53 7.83 -10.56
CA GLU A 446 -17.82 6.70 -11.19
C GLU A 446 -16.29 6.82 -11.19
N VAL A 447 -15.76 7.99 -10.81
CA VAL A 447 -14.31 8.21 -10.74
C VAL A 447 -13.81 8.08 -9.31
N PHE A 448 -14.52 8.66 -8.33
CA PHE A 448 -14.06 8.74 -6.94
C PHE A 448 -14.91 7.95 -5.94
N ASP A 449 -16.02 7.33 -6.37
CA ASP A 449 -17.02 6.69 -5.50
C ASP A 449 -17.53 7.65 -4.41
N VAL A 450 -17.81 8.89 -4.81
CA VAL A 450 -18.14 9.98 -3.88
C VAL A 450 -19.36 9.62 -3.03
N ALA A 451 -20.35 8.93 -3.60
CA ALA A 451 -21.54 8.49 -2.89
C ALA A 451 -21.20 7.54 -1.73
N ALA A 452 -20.43 6.47 -1.96
CA ALA A 452 -20.08 5.53 -0.90
C ALA A 452 -19.16 6.18 0.15
N VAL A 453 -18.18 6.97 -0.29
CA VAL A 453 -17.25 7.67 0.60
C VAL A 453 -18.00 8.70 1.46
N ARG A 454 -18.92 9.47 0.88
CA ARG A 454 -19.77 10.41 1.60
C ARG A 454 -20.64 9.71 2.64
N VAL A 455 -21.31 8.62 2.28
CA VAL A 455 -22.15 7.85 3.23
C VAL A 455 -21.32 7.34 4.40
N ALA A 456 -20.13 6.80 4.14
CA ALA A 456 -19.23 6.31 5.18
C ALA A 456 -18.75 7.44 6.12
N LEU A 457 -18.37 8.60 5.57
CA LEU A 457 -17.96 9.77 6.35
C LEU A 457 -19.13 10.37 7.15
N GLU A 458 -20.33 10.48 6.56
CA GLU A 458 -21.52 10.95 7.26
C GLU A 458 -21.93 10.03 8.41
N GLN A 459 -21.80 8.71 8.23
CA GLN A 459 -22.04 7.74 9.30
C GLN A 459 -21.01 7.87 10.42
N ARG A 460 -19.72 8.03 10.07
CA ARG A 460 -18.64 8.26 11.05
C ARG A 460 -18.85 9.54 11.83
N LEU A 461 -19.27 10.62 11.15
CA LEU A 461 -19.59 11.91 11.74
C LEU A 461 -20.73 11.76 12.76
N LYS A 462 -21.85 11.15 12.37
CA LYS A 462 -22.99 10.88 13.29
C LYS A 462 -22.57 10.07 14.52
N ASN A 463 -21.72 9.06 14.33
CA ASN A 463 -21.21 8.26 15.44
C ASN A 463 -20.35 9.10 16.40
N LEU A 464 -19.41 9.89 15.87
CA LEU A 464 -18.55 10.78 16.67
C LEU A 464 -19.36 11.87 17.39
N GLU A 465 -20.36 12.46 16.73
CA GLU A 465 -21.29 13.40 17.38
C GLU A 465 -22.01 12.73 18.54
N SER A 466 -22.49 11.50 18.37
CA SER A 466 -23.18 10.76 19.42
C SER A 466 -22.26 10.44 20.60
N GLU A 467 -21.01 10.07 20.34
CA GLU A 467 -19.98 9.82 21.36
C GLU A 467 -19.67 11.10 22.14
N LEU A 468 -19.49 12.23 21.44
CA LEU A 468 -19.19 13.52 22.03
C LEU A 468 -20.33 13.99 22.95
N HIS A 469 -21.59 13.85 22.50
CA HIS A 469 -22.77 14.11 23.33
C HIS A 469 -22.88 13.18 24.56
N GLN A 470 -22.40 11.93 24.46
CA GLN A 470 -22.38 11.02 25.61
C GLN A 470 -21.31 11.42 26.62
N VAL A 471 -20.11 11.77 26.15
CA VAL A 471 -19.01 12.24 27.00
C VAL A 471 -19.39 13.55 27.70
N GLU A 472 -20.04 14.49 26.99
CA GLU A 472 -20.51 15.74 27.58
C GLU A 472 -21.56 15.51 28.66
N ARG A 473 -22.54 14.62 28.41
CA ARG A 473 -23.52 14.21 29.43
C ARG A 473 -22.86 13.58 30.65
N LEU A 474 -21.81 12.78 30.47
CA LEU A 474 -21.05 12.21 31.58
C LEU A 474 -20.32 13.30 32.37
N GLN A 475 -19.62 14.22 31.70
CA GLN A 475 -18.95 15.34 32.35
C GLN A 475 -19.92 16.19 33.18
N GLN A 476 -21.10 16.50 32.65
CA GLN A 476 -22.15 17.23 33.37
C GLN A 476 -22.63 16.46 34.62
N LYS A 477 -22.83 15.13 34.50
CA LYS A 477 -23.18 14.28 35.66
C LYS A 477 -22.10 14.30 36.73
N PHE A 478 -20.83 14.15 36.34
CA PHE A 478 -19.70 14.21 37.28
C PHE A 478 -19.60 15.57 37.97
N ALA A 479 -19.82 16.66 37.24
CA ALA A 479 -19.85 18.01 37.80
C ALA A 479 -21.00 18.21 38.82
N MET A 480 -22.21 17.73 38.49
CA MET A 480 -23.36 17.78 39.42
C MET A 480 -23.15 16.92 40.67
N ILE A 481 -22.61 15.70 40.53
CA ILE A 481 -22.31 14.84 41.68
C ILE A 481 -21.21 15.47 42.54
N HIS A 482 -20.17 16.03 41.92
CA HIS A 482 -19.10 16.71 42.65
C HIS A 482 -19.63 17.92 43.43
N SER A 483 -20.47 18.77 42.81
CA SER A 483 -21.03 19.95 43.49
C SER A 483 -21.96 19.56 44.65
N THR A 484 -22.81 18.55 44.47
CA THR A 484 -23.68 18.04 45.53
C THR A 484 -22.90 17.43 46.68
N LEU A 485 -21.89 16.58 46.42
CA LEU A 485 -21.03 16.01 47.45
C LEU A 485 -20.21 17.06 48.20
N ALA A 486 -19.69 18.07 47.49
CA ALA A 486 -18.97 19.18 48.11
C ALA A 486 -19.89 20.00 49.04
N SER A 487 -21.12 20.29 48.60
CA SER A 487 -22.12 21.00 49.41
C SER A 487 -22.51 20.21 50.67
N GLN A 488 -22.65 18.88 50.56
CA GLN A 488 -22.97 18.01 51.70
C GLN A 488 -21.82 17.94 52.71
N GLN A 489 -20.56 17.92 52.25
CA GLN A 489 -19.40 17.99 53.15
C GLN A 489 -19.36 19.32 53.92
N GLN A 490 -19.63 20.45 53.25
CA GLN A 490 -19.68 21.75 53.90
C GLN A 490 -20.79 21.81 54.96
N GLN A 491 -21.97 21.25 54.67
CA GLN A 491 -23.07 21.17 55.63
C GLN A 491 -22.75 20.27 56.84
N GLN A 492 -22.08 19.13 56.63
CA GLN A 492 -21.65 18.25 57.73
C GLN A 492 -20.58 18.91 58.62
N GLN A 493 -19.65 19.67 58.03
CA GLN A 493 -18.65 20.41 58.80
C GLN A 493 -19.27 21.57 59.62
N GLN A 494 -20.27 22.27 59.07
CA GLN A 494 -21.00 23.32 59.79
C GLN A 494 -21.85 22.75 60.94
N GLN A 495 -22.48 21.58 60.76
CA GLN A 495 -23.23 20.91 61.83
C GLN A 495 -22.31 20.43 62.97
N GLN A 496 -21.13 19.88 62.65
CA GLN A 496 -20.16 19.52 63.68
C GLN A 496 -19.64 20.75 64.44
N HIS A 497 -19.39 21.87 63.75
CA HIS A 497 -18.95 23.10 64.41
C HIS A 497 -20.02 23.69 65.34
N ASN A 498 -21.30 23.65 64.95
CA ASN A 498 -22.42 24.08 65.79
C ASN A 498 -22.70 23.17 67.00
N THR A 499 -22.48 21.85 66.88
CA THR A 499 -22.58 20.96 68.06
C THR A 499 -21.43 21.15 69.04
N THR A 500 -20.23 21.48 68.55
CA THR A 500 -19.04 21.69 69.40
C THR A 500 -19.11 23.03 70.14
N SER A 501 -19.69 24.07 69.52
CA SER A 501 -19.96 25.35 70.18
C SER A 501 -21.08 25.25 71.22
N SER A 502 -22.14 24.46 70.98
CA SER A 502 -23.20 24.19 71.97
C SER A 502 -22.69 23.44 73.22
N ILE A 503 -21.77 22.49 73.05
CA ILE A 503 -21.15 21.75 74.17
C ILE A 503 -20.21 22.66 74.98
N LYS A 504 -19.47 23.58 74.36
CA LYS A 504 -18.63 24.57 75.09
C LYS A 504 -19.44 25.55 75.93
N VAL A 505 -20.62 25.98 75.45
CA VAL A 505 -21.50 26.88 76.22
C VAL A 505 -22.08 26.17 77.45
N SER A 506 -22.43 24.89 77.32
CA SER A 506 -22.98 24.10 78.43
C SER A 506 -21.92 23.62 79.44
N SER A 507 -20.65 23.43 79.04
CA SER A 507 -19.54 23.23 79.99
C SER A 507 -19.17 24.50 80.76
N SER A 508 -19.28 25.68 80.14
CA SER A 508 -19.03 26.97 80.82
C SER A 508 -20.09 27.30 81.86
N LEU A 509 -21.34 26.85 81.70
CA LEU A 509 -22.42 27.04 82.67
C LEU A 509 -22.29 26.10 83.88
N LYS A 510 -21.83 24.85 83.68
CA LYS A 510 -21.57 23.92 84.79
C LYS A 510 -20.38 24.31 85.66
N SER A 511 -19.33 24.89 85.08
CA SER A 511 -18.19 25.40 85.86
C SER A 511 -18.55 26.60 86.73
N LYS A 512 -19.58 27.38 86.37
CA LYS A 512 -20.00 28.57 87.13
C LYS A 512 -20.91 28.26 88.32
N MET A 513 -21.56 27.09 88.34
CA MET A 513 -22.42 26.64 89.44
C MET A 513 -21.70 25.82 90.52
N MET A 514 -20.46 25.36 90.30
CA MET A 514 -19.69 24.61 91.31
C MET A 514 -18.64 25.44 92.07
N SER A 515 -18.49 26.74 91.77
CA SER A 515 -17.47 27.61 92.40
C SER A 515 -18.05 28.66 93.36
N GLN A 516 -19.31 28.55 93.80
CA GLN A 516 -19.90 29.50 94.76
C GLN A 516 -19.97 29.00 96.21
N ASP A 517 -19.60 27.76 96.49
CA ASP A 517 -19.54 27.21 97.85
C ASP A 517 -18.16 26.66 98.16
N THR A 518 -17.18 27.55 98.47
CA THR A 518 -16.04 27.28 99.38
C THR A 518 -15.10 28.49 99.48
N ALA A 519 -14.89 28.97 100.72
CA ALA A 519 -13.75 29.75 101.26
C ALA A 519 -13.52 31.17 100.68
N THR A 520 -13.57 32.30 101.41
CA THR A 520 -13.13 32.65 102.78
C THR A 520 -11.79 32.05 103.20
N ASN A 521 -10.69 32.70 102.78
CA ASN A 521 -9.52 33.11 103.60
C ASN A 521 -8.24 33.24 102.74
N GLY A 522 -7.47 34.29 102.97
CA GLY A 522 -6.00 34.25 102.77
C GLY A 522 -5.38 35.14 101.69
N LEU A 523 -5.15 36.42 102.05
CA LEU A 523 -3.91 37.20 101.91
C LEU A 523 -2.90 36.92 100.75
N ASN A 524 -2.72 37.97 99.94
CA ASN A 524 -1.49 38.68 99.55
C ASN A 524 -0.36 38.07 98.67
N LEU A 525 0.18 38.99 97.86
CA LEU A 525 1.55 39.14 97.30
C LEU A 525 1.82 38.80 95.82
N THR A 526 1.83 39.89 95.02
CA THR A 526 2.91 40.43 94.15
C THR A 526 3.36 39.75 92.85
N SER A 527 3.57 40.66 91.89
CA SER A 527 4.57 40.71 90.81
C SER A 527 4.18 40.10 89.46
N GLN A 528 4.01 40.90 88.39
CA GLN A 528 5.00 41.59 87.55
C GLN A 528 5.47 40.73 86.37
N THR A 529 5.33 41.29 85.16
CA THR A 529 6.30 41.21 84.04
C THR A 529 5.98 40.29 82.83
N ILE A 530 5.61 40.96 81.73
CA ILE A 530 6.18 40.91 80.35
C ILE A 530 6.42 39.53 79.71
N ALA A 531 5.68 39.21 78.65
CA ALA A 531 6.13 39.14 77.24
C ALA A 531 4.94 38.78 76.34
#